data_AF-A0A7S3I1L5-F1
#
_entry.id   AF-A0A7S3I1L5-F1
#
_cell.length_a   1.000
_cell.length_b   1.000
_cell.length_c   1.000
_cell.angle_alpha   90.00
_cell.angle_beta   90.00
_cell.angle_gamma   90.00
#
_symmetry.space_group_name_H-M   'P 1'
#
loop_
_entity.id
_entity.type
_entity.pdbx_description
1 polymer ?
#
loop_
_entity_poly.entity_id
_entity_poly.type
_entity_poly.pdbx_seq_one_letter_code
_entity_poly.pdbx_strand_id
1 'polypeptide(L)'
;FSNKKPNTMGNSAPKIDPKEQAKQNKRTITRAIRQIDRERTKLQNQEAKTLKEIKALAMKNQHGPAKMMSKDLVRSRAQVNMYYTMSSQMKVIETQLAAAQMNATMMDSLKGVNNVMQQ
;
A
#
# COMPACT_ATOMS: atom_id res chain seq x y z
N PHE A 1 35.39 46.41 -1.75
CA PHE A 1 36.03 45.07 -1.81
C PHE A 1 35.25 44.15 -0.88
N SER A 2 34.15 43.57 -1.37
CA SER A 2 34.04 42.17 -1.82
C SER A 2 34.37 41.15 -0.74
N ASN A 3 33.33 40.46 -0.26
CA ASN A 3 33.40 39.01 -0.08
C ASN A 3 32.00 38.41 -0.21
N LYS A 4 31.50 38.37 -1.44
CA LYS A 4 30.45 37.43 -1.84
C LYS A 4 31.06 36.02 -1.78
N LYS A 5 30.59 35.18 -0.85
CA LYS A 5 30.88 33.74 -0.91
C LYS A 5 30.12 33.16 -2.12
N PRO A 6 30.77 32.34 -2.95
CA PRO A 6 30.19 31.80 -4.18
C PRO A 6 29.12 30.75 -3.89
N ASN A 7 28.08 30.75 -4.73
CA ASN A 7 27.11 29.67 -4.83
C ASN A 7 27.83 28.34 -5.09
N THR A 8 27.68 27.40 -4.16
CA THR A 8 27.85 25.97 -4.43
C THR A 8 26.46 25.38 -4.65
N MET A 9 25.99 25.44 -5.91
CA MET A 9 24.98 24.50 -6.37
C MET A 9 25.66 23.13 -6.48
N GLY A 10 25.51 22.31 -5.44
CA GLY A 10 26.02 20.95 -5.37
C GLY A 10 24.96 20.07 -4.71
N ASN A 11 24.30 19.26 -5.54
CA ASN A 11 23.28 18.26 -5.26
C ASN A 11 23.39 17.52 -3.90
N SER A 12 22.99 18.16 -2.80
CA SER A 12 22.46 17.45 -1.64
C SER A 12 20.95 17.44 -1.85
N ALA A 13 20.38 16.27 -2.17
CA ALA A 13 18.93 16.08 -2.12
C ALA A 13 18.43 16.76 -0.83
N PRO A 14 17.44 17.68 -0.89
CA PRO A 14 16.96 18.34 0.32
C PRO A 14 16.66 17.23 1.31
N LYS A 15 17.23 17.29 2.52
CA LYS A 15 16.85 16.39 3.60
C LYS A 15 15.34 16.56 3.74
N ILE A 16 14.59 15.65 3.12
CA ILE A 16 13.14 15.70 3.08
C ILE A 16 12.74 15.81 4.54
N ASP A 17 12.06 16.88 4.90
CA ASP A 17 11.56 17.07 6.26
C ASP A 17 10.84 15.76 6.64
N PRO A 18 11.17 15.12 7.77
CA PRO A 18 10.50 13.91 8.22
C PRO A 18 8.97 13.98 8.10
N LYS A 19 8.37 15.18 8.21
CA LYS A 19 6.95 15.44 7.97
C LYS A 19 6.54 15.26 6.50
N GLU A 20 7.33 15.77 5.56
CA GLU A 20 7.10 15.58 4.12
C GLU A 20 7.30 14.13 3.69
N GLN A 21 8.31 13.43 4.24
CA GLN A 21 8.52 12.01 3.97
C GLN A 21 7.35 11.16 4.47
N ALA A 22 6.83 11.45 5.67
CA ALA A 22 5.65 10.77 6.20
C ALA A 22 4.40 10.99 5.32
N LYS A 23 4.21 12.21 4.82
CA LYS A 23 3.10 12.55 3.91
C LYS A 23 3.22 11.83 2.56
N GLN A 24 4.44 11.72 2.02
CA GLN A 24 4.70 10.97 0.80
C GLN A 24 4.48 9.47 1.00
N ASN A 25 4.97 8.90 2.11
CA ASN A 25 4.76 7.50 2.46
C ASN A 25 3.27 7.17 2.60
N LYS A 26 2.48 8.03 3.26
CA LYS A 26 1.02 7.88 3.36
C LYS A 26 0.37 7.80 1.98
N ARG A 27 0.74 8.72 1.07
CA ARG A 27 0.21 8.71 -0.32
C ARG A 27 0.59 7.42 -1.06
N THR A 28 1.82 6.96 -0.90
CA THR A 28 2.28 5.69 -1.50
C THR A 28 1.48 4.50 -0.96
N ILE A 29 1.27 4.42 0.35
CA ILE A 29 0.47 3.36 0.99
C ILE A 29 -0.98 3.39 0.49
N THR A 30 -1.64 4.57 0.48
CA THR A 30 -3.02 4.68 -0.02
C THR A 30 -3.13 4.28 -1.49
N ARG A 31 -2.13 4.61 -2.33
CA ARG A 31 -2.09 4.17 -3.74
C ARG A 31 -1.94 2.65 -3.85
N ALA A 32 -1.07 2.06 -3.03
CA ALA A 32 -0.85 0.63 -3.00
C ALA A 32 -2.11 -0.14 -2.56
N ILE A 33 -2.82 0.32 -1.51
CA ILE A 33 -4.10 -0.25 -1.08
C ILE A 33 -5.10 -0.29 -2.26
N ARG A 34 -5.26 0.83 -2.97
CA ARG A 34 -6.16 0.89 -4.14
C ARG A 34 -5.72 -0.04 -5.27
N GLN A 35 -4.42 -0.22 -5.47
CA GLN A 35 -3.89 -1.13 -6.48
C GLN A 35 -4.20 -2.58 -6.13
N ILE A 36 -4.01 -2.97 -4.87
CA ILE A 36 -4.34 -4.28 -4.31
C ILE A 36 -5.83 -4.58 -4.50
N ASP A 37 -6.71 -3.63 -4.17
CA ASP A 37 -8.16 -3.82 -4.35
C ASP A 37 -8.57 -3.97 -5.83
N ARG A 38 -7.91 -3.24 -6.74
CA ARG A 38 -8.11 -3.39 -8.18
C ARG A 38 -7.66 -4.77 -8.67
N GLU A 39 -6.49 -5.24 -8.24
CA GLU A 39 -5.99 -6.57 -8.59
C GLU A 39 -6.88 -7.68 -8.06
N ARG A 40 -7.36 -7.56 -6.81
CA ARG A 40 -8.34 -8.47 -6.24
C ARG A 40 -9.58 -8.59 -7.13
N THR A 41 -10.14 -7.46 -7.55
CA THR A 41 -11.36 -7.43 -8.37
C THR A 41 -11.14 -8.08 -9.73
N LYS A 42 -9.98 -7.84 -10.36
CA LYS A 42 -9.59 -8.52 -11.61
C LYS A 42 -9.49 -10.03 -11.43
N LEU A 43 -8.88 -10.47 -10.33
CA LEU A 43 -8.68 -11.89 -10.04
C LEU A 43 -10.01 -12.60 -9.74
N GLN A 44 -10.94 -11.94 -9.04
CA GLN A 44 -12.30 -12.43 -8.81
C GLN A 44 -13.10 -12.59 -10.12
N ASN A 45 -12.98 -11.63 -11.04
CA ASN A 45 -13.62 -11.74 -12.36
C ASN A 45 -13.04 -12.91 -13.17
N GLN A 46 -11.72 -13.12 -13.10
CA GLN A 46 -11.07 -14.25 -13.74
C GLN A 46 -11.52 -15.58 -13.12
N GLU A 47 -11.67 -15.64 -11.79
CA GLU A 47 -12.21 -16.79 -11.08
C GLU A 47 -13.61 -17.17 -11.59
N ALA A 48 -14.50 -16.18 -11.73
CA ALA A 48 -15.85 -16.39 -12.24
C ALA A 48 -15.86 -16.92 -13.69
N LYS A 49 -14.92 -16.46 -14.53
CA LYS A 49 -14.75 -16.96 -15.90
C LYS A 49 -14.27 -18.41 -15.92
N THR A 50 -13.21 -18.72 -15.18
CA THR A 50 -12.68 -20.09 -15.08
C THR A 50 -13.71 -21.06 -14.51
N LEU A 51 -14.56 -20.63 -13.58
CA LEU A 51 -15.66 -21.44 -13.06
C LEU A 51 -16.69 -21.81 -14.15
N LYS A 52 -17.02 -20.87 -15.05
CA LYS A 52 -17.89 -21.15 -16.21
C LYS A 52 -17.24 -22.12 -17.19
N GLU A 53 -15.95 -21.96 -17.45
CA GLU A 53 -15.18 -22.84 -18.33
C GLU A 53 -15.11 -24.28 -17.79
N ILE A 54 -14.85 -24.45 -16.48
CA ILE A 54 -14.86 -25.76 -15.82
C ILE A 54 -16.23 -26.44 -15.98
N LYS A 55 -17.32 -25.70 -15.76
CA LYS A 55 -18.69 -26.24 -15.95
C LYS A 55 -18.93 -26.67 -17.40
N ALA A 56 -18.52 -25.86 -18.36
CA ALA A 56 -18.68 -26.18 -19.78
C ALA A 56 -17.89 -27.43 -20.19
N LEU A 57 -16.67 -27.60 -19.67
CA LEU A 57 -15.83 -28.76 -19.96
C LEU A 57 -16.32 -30.03 -19.27
N ALA A 58 -16.86 -29.90 -18.06
CA ALA A 58 -17.50 -31.00 -17.36
C ALA A 58 -18.74 -31.51 -18.13
N MET A 59 -19.58 -30.61 -18.67
CA MET A 59 -20.72 -30.99 -19.51
C MET A 59 -20.30 -31.64 -20.84
N LYS A 60 -19.13 -31.29 -21.37
CA LYS A 60 -18.53 -31.90 -22.58
C LYS A 60 -17.81 -33.23 -22.30
N ASN A 61 -17.94 -33.80 -21.10
CA ASN A 61 -17.24 -35.01 -20.63
C ASN A 61 -15.69 -34.92 -20.70
N GLN A 62 -15.12 -33.71 -20.78
CA GLN A 62 -13.66 -33.49 -20.79
C GLN A 62 -13.14 -33.34 -19.36
N HIS A 63 -13.17 -34.44 -18.59
CA HIS A 63 -12.83 -34.41 -17.17
C HIS A 63 -11.33 -34.16 -16.88
N GLY A 64 -10.42 -34.52 -17.80
CA GLY A 64 -8.98 -34.28 -17.65
C GLY A 64 -8.64 -32.78 -17.55
N PRO A 65 -8.99 -31.97 -18.58
CA PRO A 65 -8.85 -30.51 -18.54
C PRO A 65 -9.62 -29.86 -17.38
N ALA A 66 -10.85 -30.31 -17.11
CA ALA A 66 -11.65 -29.79 -16.01
C ALA A 66 -10.96 -29.97 -14.64
N LYS A 67 -10.30 -31.10 -14.40
CA LYS A 67 -9.53 -31.36 -13.17
C LYS A 67 -8.31 -30.46 -13.04
N MET A 68 -7.60 -30.20 -14.13
CA MET A 68 -6.45 -29.27 -14.15
C MET A 68 -6.89 -27.84 -13.80
N MET A 69 -7.88 -27.31 -14.51
CA MET A 69 -8.42 -25.97 -14.24
C MET A 69 -9.03 -25.83 -12.84
N SER A 70 -9.61 -26.90 -12.30
CA SER A 70 -10.13 -26.89 -10.92
C SER A 70 -9.01 -26.70 -9.89
N LYS A 71 -7.80 -27.20 -10.13
CA LYS A 71 -6.64 -26.93 -9.25
C LYS A 71 -6.21 -25.47 -9.33
N ASP A 72 -6.20 -24.89 -10.53
CA ASP A 72 -5.88 -23.48 -10.72
C ASP A 72 -6.92 -22.56 -10.08
N LEU A 73 -8.20 -22.96 -10.09
CA LEU A 73 -9.27 -22.25 -9.39
C LEU A 73 -9.00 -22.17 -7.88
N VAL A 74 -8.60 -23.28 -7.25
CA VAL A 74 -8.27 -23.31 -5.82
C VAL A 74 -7.07 -22.42 -5.51
N ARG A 75 -6.05 -22.41 -6.37
CA ARG A 75 -4.88 -21.52 -6.23
C ARG A 75 -5.28 -20.05 -6.34
N SER A 76 -6.16 -19.72 -7.31
CA SER A 76 -6.69 -18.36 -7.49
C SER A 76 -7.42 -17.89 -6.24
N ARG A 77 -8.26 -18.73 -5.62
CA ARG A 77 -8.92 -18.42 -4.34
C ARG A 77 -7.94 -18.16 -3.20
N ALA A 78 -6.87 -18.96 -3.11
CA ALA A 78 -5.83 -18.73 -2.12
C ALA A 78 -5.12 -17.39 -2.34
N GLN A 79 -4.88 -17.00 -3.60
CA GLN A 79 -4.34 -15.68 -3.94
C GLN A 79 -5.30 -14.56 -3.52
N VAL A 80 -6.61 -14.68 -3.79
CA VAL A 80 -7.62 -13.70 -3.30
C VAL A 80 -7.55 -13.53 -1.78
N ASN A 81 -7.43 -14.63 -1.02
CA ASN A 81 -7.29 -14.57 0.43
C ASN A 81 -5.99 -13.88 0.88
N MET A 82 -4.89 -14.11 0.16
CA MET A 82 -3.63 -13.39 0.39
C MET A 82 -3.80 -11.89 0.14
N TYR A 83 -4.51 -11.49 -0.93
CA TYR A 83 -4.80 -10.07 -1.21
C TYR A 83 -5.66 -9.42 -0.10
N TYR A 84 -6.64 -10.14 0.47
CA TYR A 84 -7.40 -9.65 1.63
C TYR A 84 -6.49 -9.40 2.84
N THR A 85 -5.60 -10.35 3.14
CA THR A 85 -4.65 -10.24 4.24
C THR A 85 -3.68 -9.07 4.01
N MET A 86 -3.15 -8.93 2.79
CA MET A 86 -2.24 -7.85 2.43
C MET A 86 -2.92 -6.47 2.48
N SER A 87 -4.18 -6.36 2.03
CA SER A 87 -4.96 -5.12 2.15
C SER A 87 -5.16 -4.72 3.63
N SER A 88 -5.48 -5.69 4.49
CA SER A 88 -5.60 -5.48 5.93
C SER A 88 -4.28 -5.02 6.57
N GLN A 89 -3.17 -5.69 6.25
CA GLN A 89 -1.84 -5.31 6.75
C GLN A 89 -1.45 -3.88 6.32
N MET A 90 -1.70 -3.51 5.07
CA MET A 90 -1.43 -2.15 4.58
C MET A 90 -2.30 -1.11 5.28
N LYS A 91 -3.55 -1.46 5.62
CA LYS A 91 -4.43 -0.58 6.40
C LYS A 91 -3.92 -0.40 7.83
N VAL A 92 -3.37 -1.45 8.45
CA VAL A 92 -2.72 -1.35 9.77
C VAL A 92 -1.51 -0.42 9.72
N ILE A 93 -0.67 -0.54 8.70
CA ILE A 93 0.50 0.34 8.52
C ILE A 93 0.06 1.80 8.33
N GLU A 94 -1.02 2.07 7.58
CA GLU A 94 -1.59 3.42 7.45
C GLU A 94 -1.99 4.00 8.81
N THR A 95 -2.66 3.20 9.65
CA THR A 95 -3.07 3.61 11.00
C THR A 95 -1.86 3.86 11.90
N GLN A 96 -0.85 3.00 11.87
CA GLN A 96 0.39 3.18 12.64
C GLN A 96 1.14 4.45 12.22
N LEU A 97 1.20 4.74 10.92
CA LEU A 97 1.82 5.96 10.41
C LEU A 97 1.05 7.22 10.86
N ALA A 98 -0.28 7.17 10.86
CA ALA A 98 -1.12 8.25 11.34
C ALA A 98 -0.92 8.51 12.85
N ALA A 99 -0.86 7.44 13.66
CA ALA A 99 -0.59 7.54 15.10
C ALA A 99 0.80 8.13 15.37
N ALA A 100 1.83 7.70 14.62
CA ALA A 100 3.18 8.24 14.73
C ALA A 100 3.23 9.75 14.39
N GLN A 101 2.49 10.19 13.38
CA GLN A 101 2.39 11.61 13.02
C GLN A 101 1.69 12.44 14.11
N MET A 102 0.63 11.90 14.72
CA MET A 102 -0.06 12.56 15.84
C MET A 102 0.86 12.73 17.05
N ASN A 103 1.64 11.70 17.39
CA ASN A 103 2.62 11.75 18.47
C ASN A 103 3.72 12.80 18.20
N ALA A 104 4.24 12.86 16.97
CA ALA A 104 5.24 13.86 16.59
C ALA A 104 4.69 15.30 16.67
N THR A 105 3.44 15.51 16.22
CA THR A 105 2.78 16.83 16.30
C THR A 105 2.55 17.22 17.75
N MET A 106 2.12 16.28 18.60
CA MET A 106 1.93 16.52 20.03
C MET A 106 3.25 16.90 20.71
N MET A 107 4.36 16.20 20.41
CA MET A 107 5.68 16.55 20.95
C MET A 107 6.13 17.95 20.52
N ASP A 108 5.90 18.34 19.27
CA ASP A 108 6.21 19.69 18.79
C ASP A 108 5.35 20.76 19.50
N SER A 109 4.06 20.51 19.70
CA SER A 109 3.18 21.41 20.47
C SER A 109 3.58 21.50 21.94
N LEU A 110 3.93 20.38 22.58
CA LEU A 110 4.40 20.36 23.97
C LEU A 110 5.73 21.11 24.15
N LYS A 111 6.63 21.05 23.17
CA LYS A 111 7.85 21.89 23.16
C LYS A 111 7.51 23.38 23.08
N GLY A 112 6.55 23.76 22.23
CA GLY A 112 6.07 25.13 22.13
C GLY A 112 5.47 25.64 23.44
N VAL A 113 4.64 24.83 24.10
CA VAL A 113 4.04 25.17 25.41
C VAL A 113 5.10 25.27 26.50
N ASN A 114 6.07 24.35 26.57
CA ASN A 114 7.16 24.43 27.55
C ASN A 114 8.00 25.71 27.39
N ASN A 115 8.30 26.11 26.16
CA ASN A 115 9.02 27.36 25.89
C ASN A 115 8.23 28.62 26.29
N VAL A 116 6.89 28.58 26.18
CA VAL A 116 6.02 29.67 26.64
C VAL A 116 5.85 29.66 28.16
N MET A 117 5.90 28.48 28.79
CA MET A 117 5.77 28.32 30.24
C MET A 117 7.06 28.66 31.00
N GLN A 118 8.22 28.65 30.32
CA GLN A 118 9.52 29.04 30.88
C GLN A 118 9.83 30.53 30.74
N GLN A 119 8.97 31.31 30.07
CA GLN A 119 9.07 32.77 29.98
C GLN A 119 8.26 33.45 31.10
#